data_AF-A0AAD6XRY9-F1
#
_entry.id   AF-A0AAD6XRY9-F1
#
_cell.length_a   1.000
_cell.length_b   1.000
_cell.length_c   1.000
_cell.angle_alpha   90.00
_cell.angle_beta   90.00
_cell.angle_gamma   90.00
#
_symmetry.space_group_name_H-M   'P 1'
#
loop_
_entity.id
_entity.type
_entity.pdbx_description
1 polymer ?
#
loop_
_entity_poly.entity_id
_entity_poly.type
_entity_poly.pdbx_seq_one_letter_code
_entity_poly.pdbx_strand_id
1 'polypeptide(L)'
;MEQTTREERDIRELVHRANTNADKSGSQRQRALNKLIEVTRTPSASESLKILAAKNIPALFNDFPDQEEAAINAVYDLCEDQATIVRKAGYDAITAVSKAANKWVKRNTDVLLQLLQSDEPDEVVVVKQALIAHLNLDPRVTLGVLCDQIMPATDVPADPDELYMRDRLRALVLAFLTGEARQVIVDRHAVPDSEAEHVLIDGLLTAIPKLSSADTEIVVKQLLLHLRALQSGSAQGNDLLQALIEKAQLCFKADAVGQPTLASTRFYMDLMHYLVITKSLGSPLTLLRFYLPSLVTKTVIVRLSPDDQLHIICNMAETLAVCEGGDKGGKDDSQLTILRNQSVHASPILFECLAKAGVAHERSRNACKVLLESCLRRKTSGNWILPTPFRAPLETLRAKSGQFKDIQDLIRSLVAQDQAPSNGAQKNVPPVAGPSQQKPIVQVPPAMHRSSGLPFALRRPLPSPVVSASASRAGSAERNSWPLNKRSFSADNSPQPMKRARIESDDAPSLLSRLAGTEYRPNVARPQPLRGNAASAAVTQSEQIPRGGYSIKGAAKASGDSHPSDVPTSHSLLDRMTRGGGQSDDDRGRRKQNR
;
A
#
# COMPACT_ATOMS: atom_id res chain seq x y z
N MET A 1 24.98 27.52 -42.49
CA MET A 1 23.96 26.62 -43.07
C MET A 1 24.59 25.54 -43.95
N GLU A 2 25.44 25.85 -44.94
CA GLU A 2 26.07 24.83 -45.80
C GLU A 2 27.01 23.86 -45.05
N GLN A 3 27.77 24.35 -44.06
CA GLN A 3 28.66 23.49 -43.28
C GLN A 3 27.89 22.50 -42.39
N THR A 4 26.83 22.96 -41.73
CA THR A 4 25.95 22.12 -40.90
C THR A 4 25.26 21.03 -41.71
N THR A 5 24.76 21.36 -42.90
CA THR A 5 24.11 20.38 -43.79
C THR A 5 25.10 19.34 -44.35
N ARG A 6 26.36 19.73 -44.56
CA ARG A 6 27.43 18.79 -44.92
C ARG A 6 27.76 17.82 -43.78
N GLU A 7 27.94 18.34 -42.57
CA GLU A 7 28.19 17.50 -41.38
C GLU A 7 27.05 16.52 -41.11
N GLU A 8 25.80 16.97 -41.30
CA GLU A 8 24.64 16.10 -41.19
C GLU A 8 24.67 14.91 -42.16
N ARG A 9 25.04 15.17 -43.42
CA ARG A 9 25.17 14.15 -44.45
C ARG A 9 26.27 13.15 -44.11
N ASP A 10 27.42 13.66 -43.66
CA ASP A 10 28.57 12.83 -43.31
C ASP A 10 28.24 11.89 -42.12
N ILE A 11 27.52 12.38 -41.11
CA ILE A 11 27.09 11.56 -39.97
C ILE A 11 26.09 10.49 -40.41
N ARG A 12 25.10 10.85 -41.25
CA ARG A 12 24.12 9.88 -41.78
C ARG A 12 24.80 8.77 -42.58
N GLU A 13 25.76 9.12 -43.41
CA GLU A 13 26.54 8.16 -44.18
C GLU A 13 27.38 7.25 -43.29
N LEU A 14 28.03 7.83 -42.26
CA LEU A 14 28.82 7.07 -41.29
C LEU A 14 27.96 6.04 -40.54
N VAL A 15 26.77 6.44 -40.09
CA VAL A 15 25.80 5.54 -39.43
C VAL A 15 25.29 4.47 -40.38
N HIS A 16 24.96 4.82 -41.63
CA HIS A 16 24.51 3.86 -42.63
C HIS A 16 25.55 2.78 -42.91
N ARG A 17 26.83 3.18 -43.08
CA ARG A 17 27.93 2.23 -43.29
C ARG A 17 28.18 1.38 -42.04
N ALA A 18 28.04 1.93 -40.84
CA ALA A 18 28.16 1.16 -39.61
C ALA A 18 27.06 0.09 -39.49
N ASN A 19 25.80 0.45 -39.77
CA ASN A 19 24.66 -0.48 -39.69
C ASN A 19 24.73 -1.63 -40.70
N THR A 20 25.35 -1.40 -41.86
CA THR A 20 25.55 -2.42 -42.92
C THR A 20 26.80 -3.26 -42.70
N ASN A 21 27.69 -2.88 -41.77
CA ASN A 21 28.91 -3.60 -41.49
C ASN A 21 28.61 -4.86 -40.65
N ALA A 22 29.10 -6.01 -41.12
CA ALA A 22 28.93 -7.31 -40.47
C ALA A 22 29.82 -7.48 -39.22
N ASP A 23 30.96 -6.79 -39.15
CA ASP A 23 31.86 -6.82 -37.98
C ASP A 23 31.29 -5.96 -36.86
N LYS A 24 30.57 -6.61 -35.94
CA LYS A 24 29.95 -5.99 -34.77
C LYS A 24 30.97 -5.33 -33.85
N SER A 25 32.17 -5.89 -33.73
CA SER A 25 33.28 -5.33 -32.94
C SER A 25 34.12 -4.29 -33.69
N GLY A 26 33.78 -4.00 -34.94
CA GLY A 26 34.62 -3.20 -35.82
C GLY A 26 34.75 -1.74 -35.37
N SER A 27 35.94 -1.17 -35.59
CA SER A 27 36.25 0.24 -35.30
C SER A 27 35.29 1.23 -35.96
N GLN A 28 34.69 0.85 -37.09
CA GLN A 28 33.69 1.66 -37.78
C GLN A 28 32.39 1.80 -37.00
N ARG A 29 31.87 0.70 -36.45
CA ARG A 29 30.66 0.71 -35.61
C ARG A 29 30.92 1.46 -34.30
N GLN A 30 32.11 1.28 -33.73
CA GLN A 30 32.53 2.00 -32.53
C GLN A 30 32.60 3.52 -32.78
N ARG A 31 33.20 3.93 -33.91
CA ARG A 31 33.27 5.33 -34.33
C ARG A 31 31.87 5.91 -34.54
N ALA A 32 30.93 5.13 -35.08
CA ALA A 32 29.54 5.55 -35.22
C ALA A 32 28.85 5.75 -33.89
N LEU A 33 28.96 4.80 -32.96
CA LEU A 33 28.39 4.94 -31.63
C LEU A 33 28.96 6.18 -30.92
N ASN A 34 30.28 6.36 -30.92
CA ASN A 34 30.94 7.53 -30.33
C ASN A 34 30.42 8.84 -30.93
N LYS A 35 30.25 8.90 -32.27
CA LYS A 35 29.76 10.11 -32.91
C LYS A 35 28.29 10.38 -32.59
N LEU A 36 27.46 9.34 -32.49
CA LEU A 36 26.06 9.49 -32.09
C LEU A 36 25.95 9.99 -30.64
N ILE A 37 26.77 9.48 -29.72
CA ILE A 37 26.85 9.96 -28.33
C ILE A 37 27.27 11.44 -28.27
N GLU A 38 28.24 11.85 -29.10
CA GLU A 38 28.66 13.26 -29.18
C GLU A 38 27.52 14.16 -29.68
N VAL A 39 26.75 13.69 -30.66
CA VAL A 39 25.60 14.42 -31.22
C VAL A 39 24.52 14.70 -30.16
N THR A 40 24.23 13.76 -29.25
CA THR A 40 23.19 13.97 -28.22
C THR A 40 23.55 15.10 -27.26
N ARG A 41 24.84 15.28 -26.99
CA ARG A 41 25.37 16.28 -26.03
C ARG A 41 25.65 17.63 -26.66
N THR A 42 25.65 17.72 -27.98
CA THR A 42 25.99 18.96 -28.69
C THR A 42 24.76 19.86 -28.79
N PRO A 43 24.72 21.04 -28.14
CA PRO A 43 23.52 21.89 -28.12
C PRO A 43 23.14 22.42 -29.51
N SER A 44 24.14 22.65 -30.38
CA SER A 44 23.98 23.14 -31.75
C SER A 44 23.65 22.04 -32.76
N ALA A 45 23.61 20.77 -32.36
CA ALA A 45 23.21 19.69 -33.27
C ALA A 45 21.73 19.83 -33.62
N SER A 46 21.39 19.65 -34.90
CA SER A 46 20.00 19.74 -35.33
C SER A 46 19.14 18.64 -34.72
N GLU A 47 17.86 18.93 -34.53
CA GLU A 47 16.86 17.95 -34.07
C GLU A 47 16.89 16.68 -34.93
N SER A 48 17.12 16.81 -36.23
CA SER A 48 17.20 15.69 -37.16
C SER A 48 18.35 14.72 -36.85
N LEU A 49 19.50 15.24 -36.40
CA LEU A 49 20.65 14.44 -35.98
C LEU A 49 20.43 13.81 -34.62
N LYS A 50 19.80 14.52 -33.69
CA LYS A 50 19.46 13.96 -32.37
C LYS A 50 18.46 12.81 -32.50
N ILE A 51 17.47 12.95 -33.37
CA ILE A 51 16.53 11.86 -33.72
C ILE A 51 17.26 10.70 -34.41
N LEU A 52 18.22 11.00 -35.30
CA LEU A 52 19.07 9.97 -35.90
C LEU A 52 19.85 9.20 -34.82
N ALA A 53 20.40 9.90 -33.82
CA ALA A 53 21.09 9.27 -32.70
C ALA A 53 20.16 8.38 -31.87
N ALA A 54 18.99 8.89 -31.46
CA ALA A 54 17.98 8.10 -30.74
C ALA A 54 17.63 6.79 -31.47
N LYS A 55 17.48 6.83 -32.79
CA LYS A 55 17.13 5.64 -33.60
C LYS A 55 18.27 4.64 -33.76
N ASN A 56 19.53 5.06 -33.68
CA ASN A 56 20.67 4.22 -34.06
C ASN A 56 21.55 3.80 -32.88
N ILE A 57 21.59 4.55 -31.79
CA ILE A 57 22.29 4.13 -30.56
C ILE A 57 21.85 2.73 -30.10
N PRO A 58 20.53 2.39 -30.04
CA PRO A 58 20.10 1.07 -29.60
C PRO A 58 20.61 -0.08 -30.48
N ALA A 59 20.80 0.15 -31.79
CA ALA A 59 21.27 -0.87 -32.72
C ALA A 59 22.78 -1.17 -32.60
N LEU A 60 23.55 -0.23 -32.03
CA LEU A 60 24.99 -0.36 -31.78
C LEU A 60 25.29 -0.67 -30.30
N PHE A 61 24.28 -0.63 -29.42
CA PHE A 61 24.44 -0.66 -27.98
C PHE A 61 25.17 -1.91 -27.46
N ASN A 62 24.73 -3.10 -27.89
CA ASN A 62 25.29 -4.39 -27.44
C ASN A 62 26.65 -4.73 -28.04
N ASP A 63 27.08 -4.01 -29.06
CA ASP A 63 28.35 -4.29 -29.71
C ASP A 63 29.55 -3.83 -28.87
N PHE A 64 29.32 -2.87 -27.97
CA PHE A 64 30.36 -2.23 -27.16
C PHE A 64 29.96 -2.21 -25.68
N PRO A 65 30.08 -3.35 -24.96
CA PRO A 65 29.73 -3.46 -23.54
C PRO A 65 30.38 -2.39 -22.65
N ASP A 66 31.63 -2.01 -22.96
CA ASP A 66 32.40 -1.00 -22.22
C ASP A 66 31.86 0.43 -22.40
N GLN A 67 30.97 0.64 -23.38
CA GLN A 67 30.38 1.94 -23.69
C GLN A 67 28.89 2.03 -23.37
N GLU A 68 28.28 0.97 -22.84
CA GLU A 68 26.84 0.93 -22.55
C GLU A 68 26.38 2.07 -21.64
N GLU A 69 27.13 2.36 -20.56
CA GLU A 69 26.78 3.45 -19.64
C GLU A 69 26.84 4.82 -20.35
N ALA A 70 27.84 5.03 -21.21
CA ALA A 70 27.94 6.27 -21.97
C ALA A 70 26.79 6.40 -23.00
N ALA A 71 26.42 5.29 -23.64
CA ALA A 71 25.35 5.22 -24.62
C ALA A 71 23.96 5.41 -23.99
N ILE A 72 23.68 4.80 -22.84
CA ILE A 72 22.40 5.00 -22.16
C ILE A 72 22.28 6.41 -21.59
N ASN A 73 23.36 6.99 -21.04
CA ASN A 73 23.35 8.38 -20.58
C ASN A 73 23.09 9.34 -21.75
N ALA A 74 23.65 9.06 -22.94
CA ALA A 74 23.34 9.81 -24.15
C ALA A 74 21.85 9.73 -24.54
N VAL A 75 21.19 8.59 -24.32
CA VAL A 75 19.74 8.45 -24.51
C VAL A 75 18.96 9.26 -23.47
N TYR A 76 19.40 9.31 -22.22
CA TYR A 76 18.78 10.16 -21.20
C TYR A 76 18.94 11.65 -21.51
N ASP A 77 20.10 12.08 -22.03
CA ASP A 77 20.30 13.45 -22.50
C ASP A 77 19.24 13.83 -23.56
N LEU A 78 18.88 12.91 -24.47
CA LEU A 78 17.81 13.12 -25.46
C LEU A 78 16.41 13.22 -24.83
N CYS A 79 16.17 12.56 -23.70
CA CYS A 79 14.89 12.60 -22.98
C CYS A 79 14.66 13.95 -22.27
N GLU A 80 15.72 14.73 -22.05
CA GLU A 80 15.71 16.08 -21.48
C GLU A 80 15.86 17.18 -22.55
N ASP A 81 15.85 16.83 -23.84
CA ASP A 81 16.05 17.80 -24.92
C ASP A 81 14.95 18.88 -24.94
N GLN A 82 15.28 20.09 -25.37
CA GLN A 82 14.31 21.19 -25.44
C GLN A 82 13.17 20.91 -26.42
N ALA A 83 13.43 20.16 -27.50
CA ALA A 83 12.43 19.82 -28.51
C ALA A 83 11.66 18.55 -28.13
N THR A 84 10.34 18.67 -27.95
CA THR A 84 9.42 17.55 -27.66
C THR A 84 9.58 16.37 -28.61
N ILE A 85 9.84 16.62 -29.89
CA ILE A 85 9.99 15.56 -30.90
C ILE A 85 11.24 14.71 -30.64
N VAL A 86 12.31 15.33 -30.13
CA VAL A 86 13.56 14.67 -29.75
C VAL A 86 13.36 13.89 -28.47
N ARG A 87 12.67 14.46 -27.47
CA ARG A 87 12.32 13.76 -26.22
C ARG A 87 11.52 12.49 -26.48
N LYS A 88 10.47 12.55 -27.29
CA LYS A 88 9.68 11.38 -27.70
C LYS A 88 10.54 10.30 -28.36
N ALA A 89 11.46 10.70 -29.25
CA ALA A 89 12.42 9.76 -29.85
C ALA A 89 13.39 9.17 -28.82
N GLY A 90 13.75 9.93 -27.78
CA GLY A 90 14.50 9.44 -26.61
C GLY A 90 13.73 8.37 -25.82
N TYR A 91 12.43 8.56 -25.58
CA TYR A 91 11.60 7.57 -24.87
C TYR A 91 11.49 6.25 -25.65
N ASP A 92 11.35 6.33 -26.98
CA ASP A 92 11.40 5.17 -27.86
C ASP A 92 12.78 4.49 -27.80
N ALA A 93 13.86 5.27 -27.76
CA ALA A 93 15.22 4.76 -27.63
C ALA A 93 15.46 4.04 -26.29
N ILE A 94 14.90 4.53 -25.17
CA ILE A 94 14.91 3.82 -23.88
C ILE A 94 14.34 2.40 -24.04
N THR A 95 13.18 2.28 -24.69
CA THR A 95 12.53 0.99 -24.94
C THR A 95 13.37 0.09 -25.84
N ALA A 96 13.98 0.66 -26.89
CA ALA A 96 14.85 -0.09 -27.78
C ALA A 96 16.13 -0.58 -27.08
N VAL A 97 16.73 0.22 -26.19
CA VAL A 97 17.88 -0.20 -25.38
C VAL A 97 17.49 -1.32 -24.40
N SER A 98 16.35 -1.20 -23.72
CA SER A 98 15.82 -2.27 -22.85
C SER A 98 15.65 -3.59 -23.61
N LYS A 99 15.14 -3.52 -24.85
CA LYS A 99 14.98 -4.69 -25.72
C LYS A 99 16.32 -5.27 -26.18
N ALA A 100 17.32 -4.42 -26.41
CA ALA A 100 18.66 -4.88 -26.75
C ALA A 100 19.33 -5.57 -25.55
N ALA A 101 19.21 -5.00 -24.36
CA ALA A 101 19.84 -5.51 -23.15
C ALA A 101 18.90 -5.44 -21.93
N ASN A 102 18.25 -6.56 -21.63
CA ASN A 102 17.24 -6.67 -20.56
C ASN A 102 17.70 -6.21 -19.17
N LYS A 103 19.01 -6.22 -18.88
CA LYS A 103 19.54 -5.71 -17.60
C LYS A 103 19.18 -4.23 -17.33
N TRP A 104 18.88 -3.47 -18.39
CA TRP A 104 18.47 -2.07 -18.30
C TRP A 104 16.99 -1.87 -18.01
N VAL A 105 16.14 -2.90 -18.13
CA VAL A 105 14.68 -2.78 -17.98
C VAL A 105 14.29 -2.16 -16.65
N LYS A 106 14.94 -2.57 -15.54
CA LYS A 106 14.63 -2.02 -14.20
C LYS A 106 14.86 -0.51 -14.14
N ARG A 107 16.08 -0.06 -14.47
CA ARG A 107 16.47 1.36 -14.43
C ARG A 107 15.64 2.18 -15.42
N ASN A 108 15.44 1.66 -16.63
CA ASN A 108 14.67 2.33 -17.68
C ASN A 108 13.18 2.44 -17.32
N THR A 109 12.61 1.44 -16.64
CA THR A 109 11.24 1.54 -16.11
C THR A 109 11.14 2.67 -15.09
N ASP A 110 12.10 2.79 -14.17
CA ASP A 110 12.10 3.88 -13.18
C ASP A 110 12.18 5.26 -13.84
N VAL A 111 13.07 5.43 -14.83
CA VAL A 111 13.18 6.65 -15.63
C VAL A 111 11.85 6.98 -16.34
N LEU A 112 11.21 6.00 -16.99
CA LEU A 112 9.92 6.19 -17.64
C LEU A 112 8.81 6.58 -16.65
N LEU A 113 8.84 6.06 -15.42
CA LEU A 113 7.89 6.47 -14.39
C LEU A 113 8.11 7.91 -13.95
N GLN A 114 9.36 8.38 -13.86
CA GLN A 114 9.63 9.78 -13.60
C GLN A 114 9.10 10.68 -14.73
N LEU A 115 9.28 10.26 -15.99
CA LEU A 115 8.77 10.95 -17.18
C LEU A 115 7.25 10.96 -17.30
N LEU A 116 6.54 10.06 -16.60
CA LEU A 116 5.07 10.05 -16.52
C LEU A 116 4.51 11.33 -15.89
N GLN A 117 5.36 12.10 -15.18
CA GLN A 117 5.01 13.38 -14.58
C GLN A 117 5.10 14.57 -15.55
N SER A 118 5.42 14.35 -16.83
CA SER A 118 5.42 15.42 -17.84
C SER A 118 4.07 16.13 -17.88
N ASP A 119 4.10 17.45 -17.94
CA ASP A 119 2.90 18.28 -18.09
C ASP A 119 2.40 18.30 -19.55
N GLU A 120 3.19 17.77 -20.49
CA GLU A 120 2.84 17.65 -21.91
C GLU A 120 2.04 16.35 -22.16
N PRO A 121 0.72 16.42 -22.43
CA PRO A 121 -0.12 15.22 -22.52
C PRO A 121 0.30 14.29 -23.66
N ASP A 122 0.79 14.84 -24.78
CA ASP A 122 1.24 14.05 -25.91
C ASP A 122 2.53 13.26 -25.60
N GLU A 123 3.36 13.73 -24.66
CA GLU A 123 4.52 12.98 -24.17
C GLU A 123 4.09 11.84 -23.25
N VAL A 124 3.16 12.13 -22.34
CA VAL A 124 2.61 11.13 -21.40
C VAL A 124 2.03 9.93 -22.17
N VAL A 125 1.40 10.15 -23.32
CA VAL A 125 0.91 9.06 -24.19
C VAL A 125 2.07 8.16 -24.66
N VAL A 126 3.18 8.73 -25.11
CA VAL A 126 4.36 7.97 -25.57
C VAL A 126 5.02 7.24 -24.40
N VAL A 127 5.15 7.89 -23.23
CA VAL A 127 5.69 7.28 -22.01
C VAL A 127 4.84 6.07 -21.58
N LYS A 128 3.51 6.18 -21.59
CA LYS A 128 2.60 5.05 -21.29
C LYS A 128 2.78 3.89 -22.27
N GLN A 129 2.96 4.18 -23.56
CA GLN A 129 3.25 3.15 -24.57
C GLN A 129 4.60 2.47 -24.31
N ALA A 130 5.63 3.24 -23.94
CA ALA A 130 6.94 2.72 -23.56
C ALA A 130 6.87 1.82 -22.30
N LEU A 131 6.10 2.21 -21.29
CA LEU A 131 5.85 1.39 -20.09
C LEU A 131 5.12 0.07 -20.43
N ILE A 132 4.12 0.12 -21.32
CA ILE A 132 3.45 -1.09 -21.83
C ILE A 132 4.45 -1.97 -22.59
N ALA A 133 5.35 -1.38 -23.38
CA ALA A 133 6.40 -2.14 -24.05
C ALA A 133 7.34 -2.82 -23.03
N HIS A 134 7.68 -2.16 -21.93
CA HIS A 134 8.48 -2.76 -20.85
C HIS A 134 7.74 -3.90 -20.14
N LEU A 135 6.42 -3.78 -19.90
CA LEU A 135 5.60 -4.90 -19.42
C LEU A 135 5.65 -6.11 -20.36
N ASN A 136 5.71 -5.88 -21.67
CA ASN A 136 5.84 -6.98 -22.65
C ASN A 136 7.27 -7.55 -22.72
N LEU A 137 8.31 -6.80 -22.29
CA LEU A 137 9.70 -7.25 -22.28
C LEU A 137 10.02 -8.09 -21.04
N ASP A 138 9.75 -7.56 -19.85
CA ASP A 138 9.96 -8.24 -18.57
C ASP A 138 8.88 -7.81 -17.56
N PRO A 139 7.70 -8.46 -17.58
CA PRO A 139 6.58 -8.06 -16.74
C PRO A 139 6.90 -8.17 -15.25
N ARG A 140 7.73 -9.16 -14.86
CA ARG A 140 8.11 -9.36 -13.46
C ARG A 140 8.91 -8.18 -12.94
N VAL A 141 9.95 -7.76 -13.67
CA VAL A 141 10.78 -6.61 -13.27
C VAL A 141 9.98 -5.32 -13.32
N THR A 142 9.23 -5.08 -14.40
CA THR A 142 8.47 -3.84 -14.57
C THR A 142 7.36 -3.69 -13.53
N LEU A 143 6.60 -4.75 -13.22
CA LEU A 143 5.60 -4.71 -12.15
C LEU A 143 6.24 -4.51 -10.77
N GLY A 144 7.41 -5.10 -10.53
CA GLY A 144 8.17 -4.85 -9.30
C GLY A 144 8.47 -3.36 -9.10
N VAL A 145 8.99 -2.68 -10.13
CA VAL A 145 9.28 -1.23 -10.07
C VAL A 145 7.99 -0.42 -9.89
N LEU A 146 6.91 -0.79 -10.58
CA LEU A 146 5.60 -0.12 -10.40
C LEU A 146 5.09 -0.26 -8.95
N CYS A 147 5.21 -1.43 -8.35
CA CYS A 147 4.84 -1.66 -6.96
C CYS A 147 5.72 -0.86 -5.99
N ASP A 148 7.03 -0.76 -6.24
CA ASP A 148 7.94 0.06 -5.43
C ASP A 148 7.48 1.54 -5.39
N GLN A 149 6.99 2.08 -6.51
CA GLN A 149 6.49 3.47 -6.59
C GLN A 149 5.11 3.66 -5.93
N ILE A 150 4.33 2.60 -5.73
CA ILE A 150 3.05 2.65 -5.00
C ILE A 150 3.29 2.80 -3.50
N MET A 151 4.32 2.15 -2.97
CA MET A 151 4.58 2.04 -1.53
C MET A 151 4.71 3.39 -0.83
N PRO A 152 4.05 3.59 0.33
CA PRO A 152 4.38 4.51 1.41
C PRO A 152 5.84 4.98 1.51
N ALA A 153 6.15 6.27 1.76
CA ALA A 153 7.49 6.62 2.21
C ALA A 153 7.53 6.10 3.65
N THR A 154 8.45 5.19 3.96
CA THR A 154 8.57 4.66 5.32
C THR A 154 9.08 5.71 6.29
N ASP A 155 9.81 6.70 5.79
CA ASP A 155 10.32 7.84 6.54
C ASP A 155 9.55 9.10 6.16
N VAL A 156 9.33 10.00 7.12
CA VAL A 156 8.78 11.33 6.84
C VAL A 156 9.80 12.04 5.96
N PRO A 157 9.47 12.39 4.70
CA PRO A 157 10.39 13.16 3.86
C PRO A 157 10.78 14.42 4.62
N ALA A 158 12.07 14.77 4.60
CA ALA A 158 12.54 15.99 5.25
C ALA A 158 11.90 17.24 4.60
N ASP A 159 11.44 17.09 3.36
CA ASP A 159 10.90 18.13 2.50
C ASP A 159 9.43 17.84 2.07
N PRO A 160 8.48 18.75 2.35
CA PRO A 160 7.12 18.67 1.84
C PRO A 160 7.01 18.56 0.31
N ASP A 161 7.93 19.17 -0.44
CA ASP A 161 7.90 19.14 -1.90
C ASP A 161 8.24 17.74 -2.44
N GLU A 162 9.18 17.05 -1.80
CA GLU A 162 9.52 15.66 -2.09
C GLU A 162 8.31 14.74 -1.84
N LEU A 163 7.61 14.94 -0.70
CA LEU A 163 6.40 14.19 -0.39
C LEU A 163 5.31 14.41 -1.46
N TYR A 164 5.08 15.66 -1.87
CA TYR A 164 4.12 16.00 -2.91
C TYR A 164 4.45 15.32 -4.25
N MET A 165 5.71 15.40 -4.70
CA MET A 165 6.14 14.77 -5.95
C MET A 165 5.95 13.25 -5.91
N ARG A 166 6.22 12.62 -4.76
CA ARG A 166 6.05 11.19 -4.56
C ARG A 166 4.58 10.76 -4.51
N ASP A 167 3.72 11.58 -3.91
CA ASP A 167 2.27 11.38 -3.90
C ASP A 167 1.67 11.55 -5.29
N ARG A 168 2.11 12.56 -6.04
CA ARG A 168 1.74 12.76 -7.45
C ARG A 168 2.16 11.56 -8.30
N LEU A 169 3.40 11.10 -8.18
CA LEU A 169 3.90 9.94 -8.92
C LEU A 169 3.10 8.67 -8.60
N ARG A 170 2.80 8.40 -7.33
CA ARG A 170 1.94 7.28 -6.93
C ARG A 170 0.57 7.35 -7.59
N ALA A 171 -0.07 8.51 -7.56
CA ALA A 171 -1.38 8.70 -8.19
C ALA A 171 -1.32 8.41 -9.70
N LEU A 172 -0.28 8.86 -10.39
CA LEU A 172 -0.07 8.59 -11.81
C LEU A 172 0.19 7.10 -12.10
N VAL A 173 0.98 6.42 -11.26
CA VAL A 173 1.23 4.97 -11.38
C VAL A 173 -0.08 4.18 -11.18
N LEU A 174 -0.88 4.51 -10.16
CA LEU A 174 -2.18 3.88 -9.94
C LEU A 174 -3.14 4.14 -11.10
N ALA A 175 -3.17 5.36 -11.64
CA ALA A 175 -3.98 5.70 -12.81
C ALA A 175 -3.55 4.90 -14.06
N PHE A 176 -2.25 4.75 -14.29
CA PHE A 176 -1.73 3.92 -15.39
C PHE A 176 -2.10 2.44 -15.23
N LEU A 177 -1.93 1.88 -14.02
CA LEU A 177 -2.24 0.49 -13.72
C LEU A 177 -3.73 0.17 -13.86
N THR A 178 -4.60 1.11 -13.47
CA THR A 178 -6.06 0.93 -13.53
C THR A 178 -6.68 1.34 -14.85
N GLY A 179 -5.99 2.18 -15.62
CA GLY A 179 -6.37 2.62 -16.96
C GLY A 179 -5.74 1.77 -18.05
N GLU A 180 -4.77 2.36 -18.76
CA GLU A 180 -4.23 1.82 -20.03
C GLU A 180 -3.54 0.46 -19.87
N ALA A 181 -2.84 0.24 -18.75
CA ALA A 181 -2.11 -1.02 -18.53
C ALA A 181 -3.01 -2.16 -18.06
N ARG A 182 -4.19 -1.87 -17.48
CA ARG A 182 -5.02 -2.84 -16.77
C ARG A 182 -5.31 -4.08 -17.60
N GLN A 183 -5.77 -3.89 -18.83
CA GLN A 183 -6.14 -4.99 -19.70
C GLN A 183 -4.92 -5.86 -20.05
N VAL A 184 -3.80 -5.22 -20.39
CA VAL A 184 -2.56 -5.93 -20.73
C VAL A 184 -2.04 -6.73 -19.54
N ILE A 185 -2.09 -6.16 -18.33
CA ILE A 185 -1.71 -6.85 -17.09
C ILE A 185 -2.61 -8.07 -16.86
N VAL A 186 -3.94 -7.87 -16.79
CA VAL A 186 -4.90 -8.92 -16.45
C VAL A 186 -4.94 -10.03 -17.49
N ASP A 187 -4.90 -9.68 -18.78
CA ASP A 187 -5.11 -10.66 -19.85
C ASP A 187 -3.81 -11.38 -20.26
N ARG A 188 -2.64 -10.76 -20.07
CA ARG A 188 -1.36 -11.27 -20.62
C ARG A 188 -0.25 -11.53 -19.62
N HIS A 189 -0.15 -10.76 -18.53
CA HIS A 189 1.04 -10.80 -17.67
C HIS A 189 0.76 -11.41 -16.29
N ALA A 190 -0.31 -10.95 -15.62
CA ALA A 190 -0.80 -11.51 -14.37
C ALA A 190 -1.71 -12.73 -14.63
N VAL A 191 -1.18 -13.69 -15.38
CA VAL A 191 -1.79 -14.99 -15.63
C VAL A 191 -1.61 -15.86 -14.37
N PRO A 192 -2.58 -16.73 -14.01
CA PRO A 192 -2.49 -17.60 -12.84
C PRO A 192 -1.13 -18.28 -12.68
N ASP A 193 -0.56 -18.18 -11.48
CA ASP A 193 0.71 -18.79 -11.05
C ASP A 193 1.96 -18.28 -11.81
N SER A 194 1.86 -17.14 -12.50
CA SER A 194 3.02 -16.51 -13.11
C SER A 194 3.84 -15.73 -12.07
N GLU A 195 5.15 -15.69 -12.25
CA GLU A 195 6.05 -14.86 -11.43
C GLU A 195 5.63 -13.37 -11.43
N ALA A 196 5.10 -12.89 -12.54
CA ALA A 196 4.61 -11.52 -12.67
C ALA A 196 3.33 -11.27 -11.86
N GLU A 197 2.43 -12.26 -11.81
CA GLU A 197 1.24 -12.22 -10.95
C GLU A 197 1.64 -12.20 -9.47
N HIS A 198 2.56 -13.07 -9.06
CA HIS A 198 3.05 -13.11 -7.69
C HIS A 198 3.69 -11.79 -7.27
N VAL A 199 4.60 -11.23 -8.09
CA VAL A 199 5.22 -9.93 -7.80
C VAL A 199 4.16 -8.82 -7.65
N LEU A 200 3.16 -8.79 -8.51
CA LEU A 200 2.08 -7.79 -8.43
C LEU A 200 1.25 -7.97 -7.16
N ILE A 201 0.81 -9.19 -6.86
CA ILE A 201 -0.02 -9.47 -5.68
C ILE A 201 0.78 -9.18 -4.41
N ASP A 202 1.98 -9.73 -4.27
CA ASP A 202 2.81 -9.56 -3.07
C ASP A 202 3.17 -8.09 -2.84
N GLY A 203 3.51 -7.37 -3.91
CA GLY A 203 3.80 -5.94 -3.87
C GLY A 203 2.59 -5.12 -3.39
N LEU A 204 1.40 -5.38 -3.94
CA LEU A 204 0.17 -4.68 -3.56
C LEU A 204 -0.31 -5.05 -2.15
N LEU A 205 -0.22 -6.32 -1.76
CA LEU A 205 -0.55 -6.77 -0.40
C LEU A 205 0.36 -6.13 0.64
N THR A 206 1.65 -6.00 0.33
CA THR A 206 2.63 -5.30 1.18
C THR A 206 2.33 -3.80 1.29
N ALA A 207 1.74 -3.20 0.26
CA ALA A 207 1.38 -1.78 0.24
C ALA A 207 0.14 -1.45 1.09
N ILE A 208 -0.91 -2.29 1.04
CA ILE A 208 -2.23 -2.03 1.65
C ILE A 208 -2.15 -1.50 3.10
N PRO A 209 -1.38 -2.09 4.04
CA PRO A 209 -1.29 -1.59 5.41
C PRO A 209 -0.80 -0.14 5.53
N LYS A 210 -0.07 0.35 4.53
CA LYS A 210 0.56 1.68 4.53
C LYS A 210 -0.22 2.71 3.71
N LEU A 211 -1.06 2.28 2.77
CA LEU A 211 -1.81 3.15 1.88
C LEU A 211 -2.91 3.97 2.59
N SER A 212 -3.34 5.04 1.91
CA SER A 212 -4.56 5.79 2.26
C SER A 212 -5.81 4.95 1.97
N SER A 213 -6.98 5.36 2.48
CA SER A 213 -8.25 4.67 2.16
C SER A 213 -8.58 4.75 0.67
N ALA A 214 -8.36 5.92 0.04
CA ALA A 214 -8.58 6.12 -1.39
C ALA A 214 -7.69 5.20 -2.24
N ASP A 215 -6.38 5.16 -1.97
CA ASP A 215 -5.46 4.29 -2.70
C ASP A 215 -5.76 2.81 -2.46
N THR A 216 -6.13 2.44 -1.21
CA THR A 216 -6.54 1.06 -0.89
C THR A 216 -7.78 0.66 -1.69
N GLU A 217 -8.76 1.55 -1.82
CA GLU A 217 -9.95 1.28 -2.62
C GLU A 217 -9.60 1.02 -4.09
N ILE A 218 -8.75 1.85 -4.68
CA ILE A 218 -8.27 1.70 -6.05
C ILE A 218 -7.55 0.36 -6.22
N VAL A 219 -6.56 0.08 -5.36
CA VAL A 219 -5.78 -1.17 -5.41
C VAL A 219 -6.68 -2.40 -5.29
N VAL A 220 -7.58 -2.42 -4.30
CA VAL A 220 -8.44 -3.58 -4.07
C VAL A 220 -9.50 -3.71 -5.17
N LYS A 221 -10.33 -2.69 -5.36
CA LYS A 221 -11.51 -2.80 -6.24
C LYS A 221 -11.17 -2.70 -7.73
N GLN A 222 -10.14 -1.94 -8.09
CA GLN A 222 -9.84 -1.66 -9.50
C GLN A 222 -8.67 -2.49 -10.05
N LEU A 223 -7.80 -3.04 -9.21
CA LEU A 223 -6.70 -3.93 -9.63
C LEU A 223 -6.93 -5.36 -9.16
N LEU A 224 -6.80 -5.64 -7.85
CA LEU A 224 -6.73 -7.01 -7.32
C LEU A 224 -7.98 -7.84 -7.64
N LEU A 225 -9.18 -7.26 -7.52
CA LEU A 225 -10.44 -7.96 -7.82
C LEU A 225 -10.62 -8.33 -9.31
N HIS A 226 -9.75 -7.86 -10.19
CA HIS A 226 -9.76 -8.23 -11.61
C HIS A 226 -8.74 -9.33 -11.95
N LEU A 227 -7.87 -9.70 -11.00
CA LEU A 227 -6.90 -10.79 -11.19
C LEU A 227 -7.58 -12.14 -11.01
N ARG A 228 -7.20 -13.10 -11.84
CA ARG A 228 -7.80 -14.45 -11.81
C ARG A 228 -7.38 -15.26 -10.58
N ALA A 229 -6.19 -15.01 -10.01
CA ALA A 229 -5.78 -15.66 -8.76
C ALA A 229 -6.64 -15.25 -7.54
N LEU A 230 -7.33 -14.11 -7.58
CA LEU A 230 -8.25 -13.69 -6.51
C LEU A 230 -9.70 -14.12 -6.79
N GLN A 231 -9.89 -15.38 -7.19
CA GLN A 231 -11.21 -16.02 -7.27
C GLN A 231 -11.63 -16.64 -5.94
N SER A 232 -12.93 -16.94 -5.79
CA SER A 232 -13.55 -17.40 -4.55
C SER A 232 -12.81 -18.61 -3.95
N GLY A 233 -12.41 -18.50 -2.67
CA GLY A 233 -11.74 -19.57 -1.93
C GLY A 233 -10.23 -19.72 -2.14
N SER A 234 -9.55 -18.82 -2.86
CA SER A 234 -8.09 -18.88 -3.03
C SER A 234 -7.30 -18.50 -1.78
N ALA A 235 -6.06 -18.99 -1.66
CA ALA A 235 -5.14 -18.61 -0.58
C ALA A 235 -4.86 -17.09 -0.61
N GLN A 236 -4.67 -16.54 -1.81
CA GLN A 236 -4.44 -15.13 -2.05
C GLN A 236 -5.62 -14.25 -1.56
N GLY A 237 -6.85 -14.75 -1.64
CA GLY A 237 -8.02 -14.08 -1.05
C GLY A 237 -7.93 -13.96 0.47
N ASN A 238 -7.36 -14.96 1.15
CA ASN A 238 -7.09 -14.89 2.59
C ASN A 238 -5.97 -13.90 2.92
N ASP A 239 -4.92 -13.85 2.10
CA ASP A 239 -3.80 -12.92 2.30
C ASP A 239 -4.26 -11.46 2.12
N LEU A 240 -5.12 -11.20 1.13
CA LEU A 240 -5.79 -9.90 0.97
C LEU A 240 -6.63 -9.52 2.19
N LEU A 241 -7.46 -10.45 2.67
CA LEU A 241 -8.24 -10.23 3.88
C LEU A 241 -7.33 -9.94 5.07
N GLN A 242 -6.21 -10.65 5.20
CA GLN A 242 -5.27 -10.47 6.30
C GLN A 242 -4.57 -9.10 6.26
N ALA A 243 -4.17 -8.62 5.08
CA ALA A 243 -3.61 -7.28 4.90
C ALA A 243 -4.61 -6.16 5.28
N LEU A 244 -5.90 -6.35 4.94
CA LEU A 244 -6.95 -5.43 5.34
C LEU A 244 -7.27 -5.49 6.83
N ILE A 245 -7.22 -6.68 7.46
CA ILE A 245 -7.36 -6.83 8.91
C ILE A 245 -6.24 -6.07 9.63
N GLU A 246 -4.99 -6.21 9.17
CA GLU A 246 -3.85 -5.48 9.73
C GLU A 246 -4.09 -3.96 9.65
N LYS A 247 -4.50 -3.46 8.48
CA LYS A 247 -4.83 -2.04 8.30
C LYS A 247 -5.97 -1.59 9.21
N ALA A 248 -7.05 -2.36 9.29
CA ALA A 248 -8.19 -2.06 10.15
C ALA A 248 -7.78 -2.01 11.64
N GLN A 249 -6.89 -2.90 12.08
CA GLN A 249 -6.36 -2.87 13.44
C GLN A 249 -5.49 -1.64 13.73
N LEU A 250 -4.68 -1.19 12.76
CA LEU A 250 -3.90 0.05 12.88
C LEU A 250 -4.81 1.27 12.99
N CYS A 251 -5.82 1.35 12.12
CA CYS A 251 -6.85 2.39 12.16
C CYS A 251 -7.62 2.38 13.48
N PHE A 252 -8.02 1.19 13.95
CA PHE A 252 -8.76 1.07 15.20
C PHE A 252 -7.96 1.53 16.42
N LYS A 253 -6.65 1.23 16.45
CA LYS A 253 -5.76 1.73 17.50
C LYS A 253 -5.66 3.27 17.49
N ALA A 254 -5.66 3.88 16.30
CA ALA A 254 -5.66 5.33 16.17
C ALA A 254 -7.01 5.95 16.57
N ASP A 255 -8.12 5.38 16.10
CA ASP A 255 -9.48 5.83 16.41
C ASP A 255 -9.83 5.66 17.91
N ALA A 256 -9.16 4.74 18.61
CA ALA A 256 -9.34 4.50 20.04
C ALA A 256 -8.67 5.58 20.94
N VAL A 257 -7.86 6.47 20.37
CA VAL A 257 -7.22 7.56 21.12
C VAL A 257 -8.26 8.64 21.43
N GLY A 258 -8.80 8.62 22.65
CA GLY A 258 -9.80 9.58 23.13
C GLY A 258 -11.18 8.96 23.25
N GLN A 259 -12.19 9.59 22.64
CA GLN A 259 -13.51 8.97 22.49
C GLN A 259 -13.43 7.94 21.37
N PRO A 260 -13.66 6.65 21.65
CA PRO A 260 -13.50 5.61 20.65
C PRO A 260 -14.57 5.78 19.57
N THR A 261 -14.10 5.99 18.35
CA THR A 261 -14.92 6.05 17.13
C THR A 261 -14.48 4.96 16.15
N LEU A 262 -15.16 4.81 15.02
CA LEU A 262 -14.70 3.99 13.90
C LEU A 262 -14.45 4.84 12.65
N ALA A 263 -14.05 6.11 12.81
CA ALA A 263 -13.98 7.08 11.71
C ALA A 263 -13.15 6.57 10.53
N SER A 264 -11.97 5.98 10.78
CA SER A 264 -11.13 5.40 9.74
C SER A 264 -11.30 3.88 9.62
N THR A 265 -11.57 3.21 10.74
CA THR A 265 -11.72 1.74 10.80
C THR A 265 -12.91 1.24 9.99
N ARG A 266 -14.02 1.98 9.96
CA ARG A 266 -15.27 1.58 9.30
C ARG A 266 -15.09 1.31 7.82
N PHE A 267 -14.32 2.15 7.13
CA PHE A 267 -14.01 1.96 5.70
C PHE A 267 -13.40 0.58 5.43
N TYR A 268 -12.40 0.17 6.22
CA TYR A 268 -11.75 -1.13 6.04
C TYR A 268 -12.65 -2.28 6.47
N MET A 269 -13.49 -2.09 7.49
CA MET A 269 -14.51 -3.07 7.86
C MET A 269 -15.51 -3.33 6.72
N ASP A 270 -15.99 -2.26 6.08
CA ASP A 270 -16.90 -2.35 4.93
C ASP A 270 -16.23 -3.04 3.74
N LEU A 271 -14.95 -2.72 3.49
CA LEU A 271 -14.20 -3.35 2.42
C LEU A 271 -13.98 -4.85 2.67
N MET A 272 -13.55 -5.24 3.89
CA MET A 272 -13.42 -6.65 4.26
C MET A 272 -14.75 -7.40 4.17
N HIS A 273 -15.83 -6.79 4.65
CA HIS A 273 -17.16 -7.36 4.58
C HIS A 273 -17.61 -7.56 3.12
N TYR A 274 -17.42 -6.57 2.26
CA TYR A 274 -17.70 -6.67 0.83
C TYR A 274 -16.89 -7.81 0.16
N LEU A 275 -15.61 -7.96 0.49
CA LEU A 275 -14.78 -9.05 -0.04
C LEU A 275 -15.32 -10.42 0.37
N VAL A 276 -15.56 -10.62 1.66
CA VAL A 276 -15.93 -11.94 2.20
C VAL A 276 -17.37 -12.30 1.87
N ILE A 277 -18.31 -11.35 2.00
CA ILE A 277 -19.75 -11.64 1.90
C ILE A 277 -20.24 -11.46 0.47
N THR A 278 -19.87 -10.36 -0.19
CA THR A 278 -20.36 -10.06 -1.55
C THR A 278 -19.53 -10.75 -2.63
N LYS A 279 -18.20 -10.84 -2.45
CA LYS A 279 -17.30 -11.47 -3.43
C LYS A 279 -16.92 -12.91 -3.09
N SER A 280 -17.27 -13.39 -1.90
CA SER A 280 -16.88 -14.72 -1.43
C SER A 280 -15.36 -14.94 -1.49
N LEU A 281 -14.60 -13.87 -1.19
CA LEU A 281 -13.14 -13.86 -1.19
C LEU A 281 -12.61 -13.82 0.24
N GLY A 282 -11.70 -14.74 0.53
CA GLY A 282 -11.17 -14.95 1.87
C GLY A 282 -12.13 -15.70 2.79
N SER A 283 -11.61 -16.15 3.93
CA SER A 283 -12.32 -16.99 4.88
C SER A 283 -13.26 -16.15 5.77
N PRO A 284 -14.58 -16.43 5.76
CA PRO A 284 -15.52 -15.85 6.71
C PRO A 284 -15.12 -16.13 8.17
N LEU A 285 -14.46 -17.26 8.42
CA LEU A 285 -13.97 -17.63 9.74
C LEU A 285 -12.87 -16.68 10.23
N THR A 286 -11.96 -16.28 9.34
CA THR A 286 -10.90 -15.29 9.64
C THR A 286 -11.49 -13.92 9.93
N LEU A 287 -12.50 -13.49 9.17
CA LEU A 287 -13.19 -12.23 9.44
C LEU A 287 -13.96 -12.27 10.78
N LEU A 288 -14.60 -13.39 11.11
CA LEU A 288 -15.27 -13.56 12.40
C LEU A 288 -14.30 -13.51 13.60
N ARG A 289 -13.07 -14.03 13.42
CA ARG A 289 -11.97 -13.91 14.40
C ARG A 289 -11.45 -12.50 14.56
N PHE A 290 -11.67 -11.61 13.61
CA PHE A 290 -11.39 -10.20 13.80
C PHE A 290 -12.48 -9.56 14.66
N TYR A 291 -13.76 -9.74 14.32
CA TYR A 291 -14.86 -9.09 15.04
C TYR A 291 -14.95 -9.48 16.53
N LEU A 292 -14.95 -10.77 16.84
CA LEU A 292 -15.26 -11.27 18.19
C LEU A 292 -14.25 -10.82 19.27
N PRO A 293 -12.94 -11.12 19.15
CA PRO A 293 -11.97 -10.73 20.16
C PRO A 293 -11.53 -9.27 20.08
N SER A 294 -11.61 -8.60 18.92
CA SER A 294 -11.12 -7.23 18.77
C SER A 294 -12.21 -6.18 19.04
N LEU A 295 -13.43 -6.39 18.55
CA LEU A 295 -14.46 -5.33 18.51
C LEU A 295 -15.66 -5.61 19.41
N VAL A 296 -16.02 -6.88 19.63
CA VAL A 296 -17.23 -7.28 20.35
C VAL A 296 -17.01 -7.47 21.87
N THR A 297 -15.81 -7.15 22.37
CA THR A 297 -15.55 -7.18 23.82
C THR A 297 -16.36 -6.13 24.55
N LYS A 298 -16.83 -6.45 25.77
CA LYS A 298 -17.64 -5.52 26.60
C LYS A 298 -16.98 -4.14 26.76
N THR A 299 -15.66 -4.13 26.89
CA THR A 299 -14.86 -2.92 27.10
C THR A 299 -14.77 -2.04 25.86
N VAL A 300 -14.89 -2.62 24.67
CA VAL A 300 -14.83 -1.90 23.39
C VAL A 300 -16.22 -1.48 22.96
N ILE A 301 -17.13 -2.45 22.72
CA ILE A 301 -18.39 -2.20 22.02
C ILE A 301 -19.28 -1.19 22.75
N VAL A 302 -19.36 -1.26 24.08
CA VAL A 302 -20.21 -0.38 24.89
C VAL A 302 -19.73 1.08 24.87
N ARG A 303 -18.45 1.33 24.54
CA ARG A 303 -17.90 2.68 24.47
C ARG A 303 -18.12 3.36 23.11
N LEU A 304 -18.46 2.58 22.08
CA LEU A 304 -18.71 3.09 20.73
C LEU A 304 -20.09 3.76 20.62
N SER A 305 -20.28 4.56 19.57
CA SER A 305 -21.58 5.16 19.27
C SER A 305 -22.64 4.07 18.97
N PRO A 306 -23.94 4.32 19.17
CA PRO A 306 -24.98 3.35 18.84
C PRO A 306 -24.97 2.91 17.38
N ASP A 307 -24.60 3.81 16.46
CA ASP A 307 -24.47 3.49 15.03
C ASP A 307 -23.30 2.53 14.77
N ASP A 308 -22.13 2.80 15.35
CA ASP A 308 -20.95 1.94 15.24
C ASP A 308 -21.17 0.56 15.88
N GLN A 309 -21.86 0.53 17.03
CA GLN A 309 -22.28 -0.71 17.68
C GLN A 309 -23.15 -1.54 16.74
N LEU A 310 -24.18 -0.92 16.17
CA LEU A 310 -25.11 -1.59 15.27
C LEU A 310 -24.40 -2.11 14.02
N HIS A 311 -23.49 -1.31 13.47
CA HIS A 311 -22.69 -1.66 12.31
C HIS A 311 -21.82 -2.90 12.55
N ILE A 312 -21.06 -2.94 13.66
CA ILE A 312 -20.26 -4.12 14.04
C ILE A 312 -21.16 -5.35 14.20
N ILE A 313 -22.28 -5.20 14.91
CA ILE A 313 -23.20 -6.32 15.19
C ILE A 313 -23.75 -6.90 13.90
N CYS A 314 -24.16 -6.05 12.96
CA CYS A 314 -24.68 -6.49 11.66
C CYS A 314 -23.61 -7.21 10.84
N ASN A 315 -22.44 -6.61 10.65
CA ASN A 315 -21.36 -7.22 9.86
C ASN A 315 -20.91 -8.56 10.47
N MET A 316 -20.78 -8.64 11.80
CA MET A 316 -20.40 -9.86 12.50
C MET A 316 -21.48 -10.94 12.37
N ALA A 317 -22.76 -10.60 12.56
CA ALA A 317 -23.85 -11.57 12.46
C ALA A 317 -24.01 -12.11 11.03
N GLU A 318 -23.89 -11.27 10.00
CA GLU A 318 -23.87 -11.71 8.60
C GLU A 318 -22.68 -12.64 8.32
N THR A 319 -21.49 -12.30 8.84
CA THR A 319 -20.31 -13.17 8.74
C THR A 319 -20.54 -14.51 9.43
N LEU A 320 -21.15 -14.52 10.61
CA LEU A 320 -21.51 -15.74 11.34
C LEU A 320 -22.54 -16.58 10.56
N ALA A 321 -23.55 -15.96 9.96
CA ALA A 321 -24.55 -16.65 9.15
C ALA A 321 -23.91 -17.35 7.94
N VAL A 322 -22.98 -16.68 7.26
CA VAL A 322 -22.21 -17.29 6.15
C VAL A 322 -21.37 -18.46 6.63
N CYS A 323 -20.67 -18.32 7.77
CA CYS A 323 -19.93 -19.44 8.37
C CYS A 323 -20.83 -20.65 8.68
N GLU A 324 -22.08 -20.42 9.08
CA GLU A 324 -23.01 -21.47 9.47
C GLU A 324 -23.79 -22.10 8.31
N GLY A 325 -23.89 -21.40 7.18
CA GLY A 325 -24.53 -21.88 5.96
C GLY A 325 -23.63 -22.72 5.05
N GLY A 326 -22.32 -22.78 5.33
CA GLY A 326 -21.34 -23.59 4.58
C GLY A 326 -21.49 -25.10 4.84
N ASP A 327 -20.96 -25.90 3.91
CA ASP A 327 -21.05 -27.36 3.94
C ASP A 327 -20.30 -27.95 5.15
N LYS A 328 -21.00 -28.74 5.96
CA LYS A 328 -20.54 -29.21 7.28
C LYS A 328 -19.74 -30.51 7.13
N GLY A 329 -18.42 -30.42 7.05
CA GLY A 329 -17.61 -31.65 6.94
C GLY A 329 -16.11 -31.57 7.25
N GLY A 330 -15.57 -30.48 7.81
CA GLY A 330 -14.12 -30.28 7.94
C GLY A 330 -13.59 -29.89 9.32
N LYS A 331 -12.25 -29.79 9.45
CA LYS A 331 -11.51 -29.31 10.64
C LYS A 331 -12.01 -27.94 11.14
N ASP A 332 -12.54 -27.13 10.24
CA ASP A 332 -13.10 -25.81 10.52
C ASP A 332 -14.34 -25.84 11.42
N ASP A 333 -15.04 -26.97 11.53
CA ASP A 333 -16.22 -27.12 12.38
C ASP A 333 -15.90 -26.97 13.88
N SER A 334 -14.71 -27.44 14.29
CA SER A 334 -14.22 -27.26 15.66
C SER A 334 -13.97 -25.79 15.99
N GLN A 335 -13.36 -25.06 15.05
CA GLN A 335 -13.03 -23.65 15.21
C GLN A 335 -14.27 -22.76 15.13
N LEU A 336 -15.20 -23.09 14.23
CA LEU A 336 -16.50 -22.45 14.13
C LEU A 336 -17.30 -22.64 15.42
N THR A 337 -17.27 -23.84 16.02
CA THR A 337 -17.93 -24.09 17.31
C THR A 337 -17.37 -23.21 18.42
N ILE A 338 -16.05 -23.01 18.48
CA ILE A 338 -15.42 -22.09 19.45
C ILE A 338 -15.92 -20.65 19.22
N LEU A 339 -15.92 -20.17 17.98
CA LEU A 339 -16.35 -18.79 17.66
C LEU A 339 -17.85 -18.59 17.86
N ARG A 340 -18.69 -19.57 17.54
CA ARG A 340 -20.12 -19.58 17.87
C ARG A 340 -20.33 -19.51 19.38
N ASN A 341 -19.55 -20.25 20.15
CA ASN A 341 -19.64 -20.17 21.60
C ASN A 341 -19.25 -18.78 22.12
N GLN A 342 -18.22 -18.15 21.54
CA GLN A 342 -17.83 -16.78 21.85
C GLN A 342 -18.92 -15.77 21.48
N SER A 343 -19.58 -15.91 20.32
CA SER A 343 -20.71 -15.04 19.93
C SER A 343 -21.89 -15.18 20.89
N VAL A 344 -22.22 -16.41 21.30
CA VAL A 344 -23.24 -16.66 22.34
C VAL A 344 -22.84 -16.01 23.67
N HIS A 345 -21.58 -16.11 24.09
CA HIS A 345 -21.13 -15.44 25.32
C HIS A 345 -21.21 -13.91 25.26
N ALA A 346 -20.98 -13.31 24.09
CA ALA A 346 -21.12 -11.88 23.88
C ALA A 346 -22.57 -11.40 23.74
N SER A 347 -23.49 -12.31 23.39
CA SER A 347 -24.88 -12.00 23.03
C SER A 347 -25.66 -11.15 24.04
N PRO A 348 -25.50 -11.24 25.38
CA PRO A 348 -26.19 -10.34 26.31
C PRO A 348 -25.94 -8.86 26.00
N ILE A 349 -24.68 -8.50 25.72
CA ILE A 349 -24.30 -7.12 25.42
C ILE A 349 -24.78 -6.74 24.01
N LEU A 350 -24.68 -7.68 23.05
CA LEU A 350 -25.17 -7.42 21.68
C LEU A 350 -26.68 -7.19 21.64
N PHE A 351 -27.46 -7.97 22.39
CA PHE A 351 -28.89 -7.77 22.51
C PHE A 351 -29.24 -6.47 23.23
N GLU A 352 -28.44 -6.05 24.22
CA GLU A 352 -28.62 -4.74 24.86
C GLU A 352 -28.40 -3.60 23.85
N CYS A 353 -27.33 -3.66 23.04
CA CYS A 353 -27.06 -2.71 21.96
C CYS A 353 -28.18 -2.70 20.91
N LEU A 354 -28.60 -3.87 20.43
CA LEU A 354 -29.71 -4.01 19.46
C LEU A 354 -31.03 -3.49 20.03
N ALA A 355 -31.32 -3.75 21.32
CA ALA A 355 -32.49 -3.24 21.98
C ALA A 355 -32.45 -1.71 22.10
N LYS A 356 -31.29 -1.11 22.37
CA LYS A 356 -31.14 0.36 22.41
C LYS A 356 -31.35 0.99 21.04
N ALA A 357 -30.67 0.50 20.00
CA ALA A 357 -30.75 1.00 18.63
C ALA A 357 -32.10 0.72 17.95
N GLY A 358 -32.76 -0.38 18.33
CA GLY A 358 -33.98 -0.87 17.69
C GLY A 358 -33.72 -1.87 16.57
N VAL A 359 -34.74 -2.67 16.23
CA VAL A 359 -34.70 -3.72 15.20
C VAL A 359 -35.64 -3.43 14.03
N ALA A 360 -35.94 -2.15 13.79
CA ALA A 360 -36.82 -1.73 12.70
C ALA A 360 -36.20 -2.05 11.33
N HIS A 361 -34.90 -1.74 11.17
CA HIS A 361 -34.14 -2.02 9.95
C HIS A 361 -33.96 -3.52 9.73
N GLU A 362 -34.10 -3.94 8.47
CA GLU A 362 -33.99 -5.34 8.05
C GLU A 362 -32.64 -5.95 8.44
N ARG A 363 -31.55 -5.21 8.25
CA ARG A 363 -30.19 -5.67 8.58
C ARG A 363 -30.05 -6.02 10.07
N SER A 364 -30.49 -5.12 10.94
CA SER A 364 -30.47 -5.30 12.40
C SER A 364 -31.39 -6.42 12.85
N ARG A 365 -32.53 -6.59 12.17
CA ARG A 365 -33.47 -7.69 12.41
C ARG A 365 -32.84 -9.04 12.07
N ASN A 366 -32.18 -9.14 10.93
CA ASN A 366 -31.48 -10.36 10.51
C ASN A 366 -30.31 -10.67 11.45
N ALA A 367 -29.55 -9.65 11.87
CA ALA A 367 -28.50 -9.82 12.87
C ALA A 367 -29.04 -10.38 14.20
N CYS A 368 -30.19 -9.84 14.66
CA CYS A 368 -30.87 -10.34 15.86
C CYS A 368 -31.29 -11.82 15.73
N LYS A 369 -31.88 -12.21 14.58
CA LYS A 369 -32.27 -13.60 14.31
C LYS A 369 -31.07 -14.54 14.36
N VAL A 370 -29.99 -14.21 13.66
CA VAL A 370 -28.78 -15.05 13.60
C VAL A 370 -28.23 -15.28 15.01
N LEU A 371 -28.15 -14.24 15.84
CA LEU A 371 -27.67 -14.36 17.22
C LEU A 371 -28.58 -15.23 18.10
N LEU A 372 -29.90 -15.08 17.96
CA LEU A 372 -30.88 -15.91 18.69
C LEU A 372 -30.80 -17.37 18.26
N GLU A 373 -30.67 -17.62 16.95
CA GLU A 373 -30.48 -18.96 16.40
C GLU A 373 -29.17 -19.59 16.89
N SER A 374 -28.06 -18.86 16.94
CA SER A 374 -26.80 -19.37 17.50
C SER A 374 -26.95 -19.73 18.98
N CYS A 375 -27.69 -18.95 19.77
CA CYS A 375 -28.00 -19.26 21.17
C CYS A 375 -28.87 -20.52 21.28
N LEU A 376 -29.90 -20.64 20.45
CA LEU A 376 -30.78 -21.83 20.40
C LEU A 376 -30.01 -23.09 20.02
N ARG A 377 -29.16 -23.02 18.99
CA ARG A 377 -28.30 -24.15 18.59
C ARG A 377 -27.40 -24.59 19.74
N ARG A 378 -26.80 -23.65 20.49
CA ARG A 378 -26.00 -23.99 21.66
C ARG A 378 -26.82 -24.65 22.77
N LYS A 379 -28.06 -24.21 22.97
CA LYS A 379 -29.02 -24.82 23.90
C LYS A 379 -29.39 -26.24 23.47
N THR A 380 -29.64 -26.48 22.19
CA THR A 380 -30.04 -27.82 21.69
C THR A 380 -28.89 -28.81 21.63
N SER A 381 -27.66 -28.33 21.41
CA SER A 381 -26.49 -29.20 21.22
C SER A 381 -25.76 -29.59 22.53
N GLY A 382 -26.20 -29.10 23.71
CA GLY A 382 -25.58 -29.46 24.98
C GLY A 382 -26.30 -28.90 26.21
N ASN A 383 -25.75 -29.12 27.41
CA ASN A 383 -26.33 -28.69 28.69
C ASN A 383 -26.21 -27.18 28.97
N TRP A 384 -26.30 -26.33 27.95
CA TRP A 384 -26.21 -24.88 28.12
C TRP A 384 -27.55 -24.31 28.60
N ILE A 385 -27.57 -23.85 29.85
CA ILE A 385 -28.71 -23.16 30.44
C ILE A 385 -28.56 -21.67 30.23
N LEU A 386 -29.64 -20.99 29.82
CA LEU A 386 -29.68 -19.55 29.55
C LEU A 386 -29.22 -18.75 30.80
N PRO A 387 -28.05 -18.09 30.75
CA PRO A 387 -27.53 -17.33 31.89
C PRO A 387 -28.39 -16.11 32.25
N THR A 388 -28.42 -15.73 33.53
CA THR A 388 -29.18 -14.56 34.03
C THR A 388 -28.94 -13.25 33.25
N PRO A 389 -27.71 -12.92 32.80
CA PRO A 389 -27.45 -11.71 32.01
C PRO A 389 -28.25 -11.58 30.70
N PHE A 390 -28.81 -12.67 30.17
CA PHE A 390 -29.64 -12.62 28.96
C PHE A 390 -31.05 -12.09 29.22
N ARG A 391 -31.59 -12.23 30.44
CA ARG A 391 -33.02 -12.02 30.70
C ARG A 391 -33.46 -10.59 30.41
N ALA A 392 -32.78 -9.59 30.99
CA ALA A 392 -33.17 -8.19 30.81
C ALA A 392 -33.01 -7.69 29.36
N PRO A 393 -31.90 -7.97 28.64
CA PRO A 393 -31.79 -7.64 27.22
C PRO A 393 -32.84 -8.31 26.36
N LEU A 394 -33.14 -9.60 26.57
CA LEU A 394 -34.14 -10.33 25.79
C LEU A 394 -35.56 -9.79 26.03
N GLU A 395 -35.95 -9.46 27.25
CA GLU A 395 -37.27 -8.86 27.52
C GLU A 395 -37.39 -7.47 26.91
N THR A 396 -36.33 -6.65 26.97
CA THR A 396 -36.32 -5.34 26.33
C THR A 396 -36.44 -5.46 24.81
N LEU A 397 -35.70 -6.40 24.23
CA LEU A 397 -35.74 -6.70 22.80
C LEU A 397 -37.11 -7.25 22.39
N ARG A 398 -37.73 -8.08 23.23
CA ARG A 398 -39.08 -8.62 23.05
C ARG A 398 -40.12 -7.50 23.04
N ALA A 399 -40.09 -6.59 24.00
CA ALA A 399 -41.00 -5.45 24.05
C ALA A 399 -40.89 -4.57 22.78
N LYS A 400 -39.66 -4.34 22.31
CA LYS A 400 -39.39 -3.50 21.12
C LYS A 400 -39.63 -4.20 19.77
N SER A 401 -39.61 -5.53 19.74
CA SER A 401 -39.83 -6.33 18.52
C SER A 401 -41.25 -6.87 18.40
N GLY A 402 -42.24 -6.31 19.12
CA GLY A 402 -43.61 -6.84 19.17
C GLY A 402 -44.31 -7.01 17.82
N GLN A 403 -43.83 -6.33 16.78
CA GLN A 403 -44.34 -6.45 15.40
C GLN A 403 -43.69 -7.61 14.60
N PHE A 404 -42.59 -8.19 15.08
CA PHE A 404 -41.78 -9.18 14.38
C PHE A 404 -41.93 -10.56 15.05
N LYS A 405 -42.95 -11.31 14.59
CA LYS A 405 -43.34 -12.61 15.17
C LYS A 405 -42.19 -13.63 15.19
N ASP A 406 -41.36 -13.65 14.16
CA ASP A 406 -40.19 -14.52 14.05
C ASP A 406 -39.18 -14.34 15.20
N ILE A 407 -38.83 -13.09 15.54
CA ILE A 407 -37.93 -12.78 16.67
C ILE A 407 -38.61 -13.17 17.99
N GLN A 408 -39.91 -12.90 18.14
CA GLN A 408 -40.67 -13.29 19.33
C GLN A 408 -40.66 -14.80 19.55
N ASP A 409 -40.83 -15.58 18.48
CA ASP A 409 -40.86 -17.04 18.52
C ASP A 409 -39.50 -17.61 18.92
N LEU A 410 -38.40 -17.04 18.40
CA LEU A 410 -37.04 -17.41 18.79
C LEU A 410 -36.75 -17.06 20.26
N ILE A 411 -37.14 -15.87 20.73
CA ILE A 411 -36.98 -15.48 22.15
C ILE A 411 -37.78 -16.42 23.06
N ARG A 412 -39.04 -16.74 22.71
CA ARG A 412 -39.87 -17.67 23.48
C ARG A 412 -39.24 -19.05 23.56
N SER A 413 -38.74 -19.58 22.45
CA SER A 413 -38.06 -20.89 22.39
C SER A 413 -36.78 -20.90 23.24
N LEU A 414 -36.05 -19.78 23.28
CA LEU A 414 -34.82 -19.65 24.06
C LEU A 414 -35.11 -19.58 25.56
N VAL A 415 -36.13 -18.82 25.96
CA VAL A 415 -36.53 -18.60 27.36
C VAL A 415 -37.32 -19.77 27.95
N ALA A 416 -38.05 -20.55 27.13
CA ALA A 416 -38.75 -21.74 27.61
C ALA A 416 -37.78 -22.65 28.37
N GLN A 417 -37.93 -22.73 29.69
CA GLN A 417 -37.14 -23.65 30.51
C GLN A 417 -37.49 -25.07 30.08
N ASP A 418 -36.49 -25.96 30.08
CA ASP A 418 -36.75 -27.40 30.16
C ASP A 418 -37.48 -27.64 31.49
N GLN A 419 -38.80 -27.51 31.48
CA GLN A 419 -39.64 -28.13 32.49
C GLN A 419 -39.54 -29.64 32.23
N ALA A 420 -38.47 -30.26 32.71
CA ALA A 420 -38.48 -31.69 32.91
C ALA A 420 -39.66 -31.98 33.87
N PRO A 421 -40.55 -32.94 33.56
CA PRO A 421 -41.59 -33.34 34.49
C PRO A 421 -40.91 -33.98 35.69
N SER A 422 -40.83 -33.25 36.81
CA SER A 422 -40.60 -33.83 38.12
C SER A 422 -41.86 -34.61 38.52
N ASN A 423 -42.13 -35.73 37.86
CA ASN A 423 -43.11 -36.70 38.34
C ASN A 423 -42.40 -37.63 39.33
N GLY A 424 -42.87 -37.57 40.58
CA GLY A 424 -42.29 -38.27 41.70
C GLY A 424 -42.45 -39.79 41.64
N ALA A 425 -41.58 -40.45 42.39
CA ALA A 425 -41.84 -41.75 42.96
C ALA A 425 -41.33 -41.72 44.41
N GLN A 426 -42.17 -41.20 45.31
CA GLN A 426 -42.09 -41.55 46.73
C GLN A 426 -42.28 -43.07 46.84
N LYS A 427 -41.24 -43.80 47.24
CA LYS A 427 -41.39 -45.17 47.75
C LYS A 427 -41.30 -45.13 49.27
N ASN A 428 -42.46 -45.31 49.89
CA ASN A 428 -42.65 -45.63 51.30
C ASN A 428 -41.90 -46.93 51.68
N VAL A 429 -41.19 -46.92 52.81
CA VAL A 429 -40.85 -48.12 53.59
C VAL A 429 -41.04 -47.80 55.09
N PRO A 430 -41.71 -48.65 55.90
CA PRO A 430 -42.01 -48.41 57.32
C PRO A 430 -40.90 -48.97 58.28
N PRO A 431 -41.00 -48.73 59.61
CA PRO A 431 -39.87 -48.72 60.53
C PRO A 431 -39.64 -50.06 61.26
N VAL A 432 -38.38 -50.37 61.61
CA VAL A 432 -38.04 -51.44 62.57
C VAL A 432 -36.90 -50.97 63.49
N ALA A 433 -37.06 -51.30 64.78
CA ALA A 433 -36.27 -50.93 65.94
C ALA A 433 -34.84 -51.55 65.99
N GLY A 434 -33.95 -50.96 66.82
CA GLY A 434 -32.59 -51.44 67.13
C GLY A 434 -32.54 -52.69 68.04
N PRO A 435 -31.42 -53.01 68.77
CA PRO A 435 -30.26 -52.17 69.11
C PRO A 435 -28.85 -52.85 69.08
N SER A 436 -27.84 -52.05 69.45
CA SER A 436 -26.62 -52.41 70.23
C SER A 436 -25.25 -52.66 69.55
N GLN A 437 -24.32 -51.73 69.91
CA GLN A 437 -22.94 -51.90 70.41
C GLN A 437 -21.86 -52.59 69.55
N GLN A 438 -20.79 -51.83 69.20
CA GLN A 438 -19.43 -51.98 69.79
C GLN A 438 -18.45 -50.90 69.25
N LYS A 439 -17.62 -50.38 70.17
CA LYS A 439 -16.47 -49.44 70.04
C LYS A 439 -15.15 -50.24 69.85
N PRO A 440 -13.92 -49.67 69.86
CA PRO A 440 -13.35 -48.36 69.43
C PRO A 440 -12.00 -48.52 68.64
N ILE A 441 -11.28 -47.42 68.33
CA ILE A 441 -9.83 -47.16 68.63
C ILE A 441 -9.27 -46.02 67.71
N VAL A 442 -9.00 -44.79 68.24
CA VAL A 442 -7.67 -44.12 68.50
C VAL A 442 -7.06 -43.48 67.21
N GLN A 443 -6.49 -42.26 67.10
CA GLN A 443 -5.72 -41.35 67.98
C GLN A 443 -5.71 -39.88 67.45
N VAL A 444 -5.13 -39.00 68.27
CA VAL A 444 -5.09 -37.50 68.31
C VAL A 444 -3.85 -36.91 67.56
N PRO A 445 -3.78 -35.59 67.26
CA PRO A 445 -2.90 -34.94 66.28
C PRO A 445 -1.62 -34.31 66.90
N PRO A 446 -0.83 -33.45 66.21
CA PRO A 446 -1.13 -32.00 66.28
C PRO A 446 -0.72 -31.14 65.05
N ALA A 447 -1.17 -29.88 65.11
CA ALA A 447 -0.99 -28.79 64.17
C ALA A 447 0.42 -28.15 64.19
N MET A 448 0.83 -27.50 63.09
CA MET A 448 1.72 -26.34 63.12
C MET A 448 1.49 -25.36 61.95
N HIS A 449 1.31 -24.09 62.35
CA HIS A 449 1.68 -22.81 61.73
C HIS A 449 1.25 -22.42 60.30
N ARG A 450 0.34 -21.43 60.28
CA ARG A 450 0.16 -20.41 59.24
C ARG A 450 1.36 -19.45 59.20
N SER A 451 1.83 -19.14 57.99
CA SER A 451 2.43 -17.83 57.68
C SER A 451 1.96 -17.34 56.31
N SER A 452 1.72 -16.05 56.26
CA SER A 452 1.18 -15.23 55.18
C SER A 452 2.25 -14.85 54.15
N GLY A 453 1.90 -14.83 52.86
CA GLY A 453 2.73 -14.26 51.79
C GLY A 453 1.97 -14.11 50.46
N LEU A 454 2.02 -12.90 49.92
CA LEU A 454 1.36 -12.37 48.71
C LEU A 454 1.82 -13.02 47.37
N PRO A 455 1.15 -12.76 46.23
CA PRO A 455 1.23 -13.61 45.04
C PRO A 455 2.43 -13.28 44.14
N PHE A 456 3.09 -14.33 43.66
CA PHE A 456 4.15 -14.29 42.65
C PHE A 456 3.59 -14.30 41.22
N ALA A 457 4.32 -13.61 40.36
CA ALA A 457 4.08 -13.35 38.95
C ALA A 457 3.93 -14.61 38.06
N LEU A 458 3.02 -14.53 37.09
CA LEU A 458 2.90 -15.45 35.96
C LEU A 458 4.09 -15.27 34.99
N ARG A 459 5.02 -16.23 35.00
CA ARG A 459 5.97 -16.45 33.90
C ARG A 459 5.30 -17.32 32.82
N ARG A 460 5.28 -16.82 31.59
CA ARG A 460 5.01 -17.58 30.36
C ARG A 460 6.14 -18.58 30.09
N PRO A 461 5.86 -19.80 29.60
CA PRO A 461 6.80 -20.59 28.83
C PRO A 461 6.55 -20.42 27.32
N LEU A 462 7.63 -20.15 26.56
CA LEU A 462 7.74 -20.40 25.13
C LEU A 462 7.93 -21.91 24.87
N PRO A 463 7.48 -22.45 23.73
CA PRO A 463 8.02 -23.68 23.18
C PRO A 463 8.99 -23.38 22.00
N SER A 464 10.18 -23.97 22.09
CA SER A 464 11.11 -24.18 20.96
C SER A 464 10.77 -25.48 20.22
N PRO A 465 11.14 -25.64 18.94
CA PRO A 465 10.68 -26.72 18.09
C PRO A 465 11.54 -27.99 18.17
N VAL A 466 10.89 -29.13 17.96
CA VAL A 466 11.49 -30.47 17.85
C VAL A 466 11.88 -30.73 16.39
N VAL A 467 13.12 -31.17 16.23
CA VAL A 467 13.76 -31.63 14.99
C VAL A 467 13.25 -33.02 14.63
N SER A 468 13.00 -33.28 13.34
CA SER A 468 12.97 -34.64 12.80
C SER A 468 13.56 -34.64 11.39
N ALA A 469 14.64 -35.39 11.24
CA ALA A 469 15.43 -35.55 10.03
C ALA A 469 14.92 -36.71 9.17
N SER A 470 15.04 -36.59 7.84
CA SER A 470 15.34 -37.71 6.94
C SER A 470 15.92 -37.21 5.61
N ALA A 471 17.20 -37.56 5.41
CA ALA A 471 17.89 -38.00 4.18
C ALA A 471 17.03 -38.18 2.90
N SER A 472 17.46 -37.96 1.66
CA SER A 472 18.73 -37.60 1.00
C SER A 472 18.43 -37.40 -0.49
N ARG A 473 19.08 -36.45 -1.19
CA ARG A 473 19.71 -36.71 -2.51
C ARG A 473 20.53 -35.52 -3.02
N ALA A 474 21.64 -35.89 -3.63
CA ALA A 474 22.79 -35.09 -4.06
C ALA A 474 22.50 -34.14 -5.24
N GLY A 475 23.30 -33.07 -5.30
CA GLY A 475 23.38 -32.17 -6.46
C GLY A 475 24.35 -31.01 -6.17
N SER A 476 25.64 -31.26 -6.39
CA SER A 476 26.74 -30.32 -6.24
C SER A 476 26.67 -29.18 -7.27
N ALA A 477 26.90 -27.94 -6.86
CA ALA A 477 27.47 -26.89 -7.72
C ALA A 477 28.12 -25.79 -6.86
N GLU A 478 29.39 -25.54 -7.14
CA GLU A 478 30.31 -24.65 -6.46
C GLU A 478 29.93 -23.17 -6.64
N ARG A 479 30.12 -22.36 -5.57
CA ARG A 479 30.22 -20.90 -5.69
C ARG A 479 31.44 -20.40 -4.93
N ASN A 480 32.39 -19.89 -5.72
CA ASN A 480 33.56 -19.14 -5.30
C ASN A 480 33.16 -17.84 -4.59
N SER A 481 33.70 -17.62 -3.40
CA SER A 481 33.65 -16.36 -2.64
C SER A 481 35.02 -15.68 -2.67
N TRP A 482 35.09 -14.44 -3.15
CA TRP A 482 36.23 -13.54 -2.98
C TRP A 482 35.91 -12.47 -1.92
N PRO A 483 36.86 -12.06 -1.06
CA PRO A 483 36.60 -11.20 0.09
C PRO A 483 36.81 -9.70 -0.22
N LEU A 484 35.98 -8.85 0.41
CA LEU A 484 36.08 -7.39 0.39
C LEU A 484 37.00 -6.89 1.53
N ASN A 485 38.04 -6.14 1.17
CA ASN A 485 38.93 -5.43 2.09
C ASN A 485 38.32 -4.09 2.53
N LYS A 486 38.25 -3.84 3.83
CA LYS A 486 37.96 -2.54 4.45
C LYS A 486 39.26 -1.76 4.66
N ARG A 487 39.33 -0.50 4.20
CA ARG A 487 40.28 0.49 4.71
C ARG A 487 39.53 1.73 5.18
N SER A 488 39.89 2.13 6.40
CA SER A 488 39.50 3.30 7.16
C SER A 488 40.17 4.57 6.64
N PHE A 489 39.45 5.71 6.67
CA PHE A 489 40.09 7.03 6.79
C PHE A 489 39.30 7.95 7.71
N SER A 490 40.07 8.78 8.41
CA SER A 490 39.77 9.56 9.60
C SER A 490 39.14 10.92 9.30
N ALA A 491 38.46 11.44 10.32
CA ALA A 491 37.87 12.77 10.42
C ALA A 491 38.92 13.87 10.62
N ASP A 492 38.66 15.07 10.10
CA ASP A 492 39.10 16.32 10.73
C ASP A 492 38.15 17.49 10.38
N ASN A 493 38.06 18.47 11.27
CA ASN A 493 36.90 19.35 11.48
C ASN A 493 37.27 20.86 11.42
N SER A 494 36.50 21.65 10.65
CA SER A 494 36.16 23.09 10.83
C SER A 494 37.25 24.18 10.65
N PRO A 495 36.94 25.51 10.42
CA PRO A 495 35.67 26.24 10.64
C PRO A 495 35.16 27.24 9.54
N GLN A 496 33.91 27.70 9.76
CA GLN A 496 33.09 28.78 9.12
C GLN A 496 33.74 30.22 9.13
N PRO A 497 33.20 31.33 8.50
CA PRO A 497 31.75 31.68 8.36
C PRO A 497 31.22 32.65 7.22
N MET A 498 29.87 32.72 7.15
CA MET A 498 28.94 33.86 6.90
C MET A 498 28.52 34.40 5.49
N LYS A 499 27.16 34.43 5.30
CA LYS A 499 26.25 35.41 4.63
C LYS A 499 26.35 35.54 3.10
N ARG A 500 25.28 35.39 2.27
CA ARG A 500 24.07 36.24 2.18
C ARG A 500 23.13 35.75 1.04
N ALA A 501 21.86 36.18 1.12
CA ALA A 501 20.93 36.54 0.04
C ALA A 501 20.26 35.45 -0.83
N ARG A 502 18.92 35.38 -0.66
CA ARG A 502 17.92 34.77 -1.55
C ARG A 502 17.97 35.41 -2.95
N ILE A 503 18.02 34.57 -3.97
CA ILE A 503 17.51 34.84 -5.33
C ILE A 503 16.71 33.60 -5.71
N GLU A 504 15.45 33.79 -6.08
CA GLU A 504 14.56 32.76 -6.63
C GLU A 504 15.01 32.42 -8.06
N SER A 505 15.28 31.15 -8.34
CA SER A 505 15.36 30.60 -9.70
C SER A 505 14.70 29.23 -9.73
N ASP A 506 13.79 29.05 -10.69
CA ASP A 506 13.18 27.77 -11.06
C ASP A 506 14.26 26.85 -11.64
N ASP A 507 14.92 26.07 -10.77
CA ASP A 507 15.80 24.97 -11.19
C ASP A 507 15.18 23.66 -10.73
N ALA A 508 14.39 23.04 -11.60
CA ALA A 508 14.06 21.62 -11.45
C ALA A 508 15.36 20.81 -11.63
N PRO A 509 15.75 19.93 -10.69
CA PRO A 509 16.97 19.15 -10.82
C PRO A 509 16.85 18.16 -11.98
N SER A 510 17.95 17.99 -12.73
CA SER A 510 18.06 17.04 -13.85
C SER A 510 17.71 15.61 -13.42
N LEU A 511 17.26 14.78 -14.37
CA LEU A 511 16.80 13.41 -14.11
C LEU A 511 17.94 12.56 -13.50
N LEU A 512 19.17 12.81 -13.92
CA LEU A 512 20.37 12.18 -13.34
C LEU A 512 20.62 12.60 -11.87
N SER A 513 20.35 13.85 -11.49
CA SER A 513 20.45 14.30 -10.10
C SER A 513 19.40 13.67 -9.20
N ARG A 514 18.23 13.30 -9.74
CA ARG A 514 17.16 12.60 -9.00
C ARG A 514 17.50 11.13 -8.77
N LEU A 515 18.18 10.49 -9.73
CA LEU A 515 18.58 9.07 -9.63
C LEU A 515 19.71 8.80 -8.63
N ALA A 516 20.54 9.81 -8.31
CA ALA A 516 21.67 9.65 -7.38
C ALA A 516 21.27 9.59 -5.89
N GLY A 517 19.99 9.81 -5.55
CA GLY A 517 19.51 9.89 -4.16
C GLY A 517 19.26 8.55 -3.45
N THR A 518 19.33 7.41 -4.14
CA THR A 518 18.95 6.10 -3.57
C THR A 518 20.13 5.26 -3.11
N GLU A 519 20.98 5.79 -2.23
CA GLU A 519 21.84 4.96 -1.39
C GLU A 519 21.94 5.57 -0.01
N TYR A 520 21.28 5.00 1.02
CA TYR A 520 21.67 5.34 2.40
C TYR A 520 21.44 4.26 3.47
N ARG A 521 22.43 4.16 4.35
CA ARG A 521 22.55 3.35 5.58
C ARG A 521 22.04 4.14 6.80
N PRO A 522 21.53 3.49 7.86
CA PRO A 522 20.91 4.20 8.97
C PRO A 522 21.93 4.68 9.99
N ASN A 523 21.78 5.91 10.49
CA ASN A 523 22.27 6.27 11.81
C ASN A 523 21.30 7.20 12.52
N VAL A 524 21.04 6.88 13.79
CA VAL A 524 19.90 7.31 14.60
C VAL A 524 20.26 8.56 15.41
N ALA A 525 19.40 9.59 15.37
CA ALA A 525 19.30 10.57 16.45
C ALA A 525 17.88 11.16 16.55
N ARG A 526 17.37 11.16 17.78
CA ARG A 526 16.01 11.55 18.20
C ARG A 526 16.00 13.03 18.61
N PRO A 527 14.89 13.77 18.38
CA PRO A 527 14.43 14.67 19.45
C PRO A 527 12.92 14.68 19.71
N GLN A 528 12.58 15.15 20.91
CA GLN A 528 11.27 15.24 21.54
C GLN A 528 10.45 16.48 21.09
N PRO A 529 9.13 16.51 21.36
CA PRO A 529 8.22 17.48 20.77
C PRO A 529 8.04 18.75 21.62
N LEU A 530 7.85 19.88 20.94
CA LEU A 530 7.38 21.14 21.52
C LEU A 530 5.86 21.27 21.37
N ARG A 531 5.25 21.64 22.49
CA ARG A 531 3.85 22.04 22.68
C ARG A 531 3.48 23.26 21.84
N GLY A 532 2.28 23.24 21.25
CA GLY A 532 1.58 24.42 20.76
C GLY A 532 0.06 24.22 20.90
N ASN A 533 -0.56 25.02 21.77
CA ASN A 533 -1.98 25.02 22.07
C ASN A 533 -2.78 25.84 21.04
N ALA A 534 -3.98 25.35 20.74
CA ALA A 534 -5.26 26.05 20.57
C ALA A 534 -5.38 27.23 19.56
N ALA A 535 -6.33 27.11 18.63
CA ALA A 535 -7.63 27.79 18.76
C ALA A 535 -8.57 27.45 17.59
N SER A 536 -9.83 27.26 17.97
CA SER A 536 -10.99 26.96 17.14
C SER A 536 -11.40 28.10 16.21
N ALA A 537 -11.89 27.78 15.02
CA ALA A 537 -12.85 28.61 14.31
C ALA A 537 -13.87 27.71 13.60
N ALA A 538 -15.12 27.78 14.08
CA ALA A 538 -16.28 27.16 13.49
C ALA A 538 -16.78 28.05 12.34
N VAL A 539 -17.07 27.47 11.18
CA VAL A 539 -17.89 28.10 10.14
C VAL A 539 -18.94 27.09 9.67
N THR A 540 -20.18 27.45 9.94
CA THR A 540 -21.43 26.83 9.52
C THR A 540 -21.61 26.94 8.01
N GLN A 541 -21.83 25.80 7.35
CA GLN A 541 -22.27 25.72 5.95
C GLN A 541 -23.79 25.86 5.90
N SER A 542 -24.28 26.66 4.95
CA SER A 542 -25.66 26.59 4.48
C SER A 542 -25.65 26.33 2.98
N GLU A 543 -26.41 25.31 2.59
CA GLU A 543 -26.72 24.92 1.23
C GLU A 543 -27.45 26.04 0.49
N GLN A 544 -27.16 26.24 -0.80
CA GLN A 544 -28.18 26.31 -1.86
C GLN A 544 -27.55 26.40 -3.26
N ILE A 545 -27.97 25.48 -4.12
CA ILE A 545 -27.75 25.45 -5.57
C ILE A 545 -28.80 26.37 -6.24
N PRO A 546 -28.45 27.10 -7.32
CA PRO A 546 -29.18 26.85 -8.57
C PRO A 546 -28.35 26.96 -9.87
N ARG A 547 -28.53 25.91 -10.69
CA ARG A 547 -28.80 25.87 -12.15
C ARG A 547 -28.51 27.10 -13.04
N GLY A 548 -27.77 26.82 -14.12
CA GLY A 548 -27.73 27.56 -15.40
C GLY A 548 -26.31 27.61 -15.96
N GLY A 549 -25.92 27.15 -17.15
CA GLY A 549 -26.68 26.81 -18.35
C GLY A 549 -26.29 27.74 -19.52
N TYR A 550 -25.06 27.65 -20.06
CA TYR A 550 -24.62 28.27 -21.33
C TYR A 550 -23.46 27.42 -21.90
N SER A 551 -23.69 26.54 -22.89
CA SER A 551 -23.89 26.75 -24.34
C SER A 551 -22.65 27.22 -25.10
N ILE A 552 -22.05 26.24 -25.79
CA ILE A 552 -20.92 26.29 -26.71
C ILE A 552 -21.37 26.80 -28.09
N LYS A 553 -20.60 27.75 -28.66
CA LYS A 553 -20.42 28.13 -30.10
C LYS A 553 -19.39 29.27 -30.07
N GLY A 554 -18.20 29.23 -30.67
CA GLY A 554 -17.83 28.76 -32.01
C GLY A 554 -17.76 29.96 -32.94
N ALA A 555 -16.57 30.51 -33.21
CA ALA A 555 -16.21 31.23 -34.44
C ALA A 555 -14.73 31.64 -34.45
N ALA A 556 -14.02 31.21 -35.50
CA ALA A 556 -12.76 31.78 -35.97
C ALA A 556 -13.01 33.11 -36.72
N LYS A 557 -12.02 34.02 -36.77
CA LYS A 557 -11.44 34.57 -38.03
C LYS A 557 -10.31 35.59 -37.74
N ALA A 558 -9.36 35.58 -38.66
CA ALA A 558 -8.07 36.26 -38.75
C ALA A 558 -8.08 37.80 -38.93
N SER A 559 -6.87 38.37 -38.79
CA SER A 559 -6.21 39.57 -39.39
C SER A 559 -5.57 40.37 -38.25
N GLY A 560 -4.26 40.59 -38.13
CA GLY A 560 -3.27 41.01 -39.12
C GLY A 560 -2.83 42.43 -38.73
N ASP A 561 -1.63 42.61 -38.16
CA ASP A 561 -0.68 43.70 -38.48
C ASP A 561 0.54 43.75 -37.55
N SER A 562 1.61 44.24 -38.17
CA SER A 562 3.03 44.28 -37.83
C SER A 562 3.47 45.45 -36.94
N HIS A 563 4.45 45.23 -36.04
CA HIS A 563 5.69 46.03 -35.92
C HIS A 563 6.68 45.38 -34.91
N PRO A 564 8.00 45.67 -34.99
CA PRO A 564 9.07 44.89 -34.39
C PRO A 564 9.49 45.45 -33.03
N SER A 565 9.90 44.57 -32.11
CA SER A 565 10.59 44.97 -30.88
C SER A 565 11.54 43.86 -30.41
N ASP A 566 12.82 44.14 -30.59
CA ASP A 566 13.99 43.81 -29.78
C ASP A 566 14.03 42.49 -28.99
N VAL A 567 14.94 41.62 -29.45
CA VAL A 567 15.39 40.40 -28.78
C VAL A 567 16.51 40.76 -27.79
N PRO A 568 16.43 40.39 -26.50
CA PRO A 568 17.59 40.35 -25.64
C PRO A 568 18.33 39.02 -25.87
N THR A 569 19.50 39.09 -26.49
CA THR A 569 20.46 37.98 -26.56
C THR A 569 20.99 37.68 -25.15
N SER A 570 20.54 36.56 -24.57
CA SER A 570 21.14 35.99 -23.36
C SER A 570 22.52 35.45 -23.69
N HIS A 571 23.56 36.12 -23.21
CA HIS A 571 24.94 35.66 -23.31
C HIS A 571 25.20 34.46 -22.40
N SER A 572 25.93 33.47 -22.95
CA SER A 572 26.42 32.28 -22.27
C SER A 572 27.27 32.61 -21.03
N LEU A 573 27.07 31.83 -19.97
CA LEU A 573 27.75 31.94 -18.67
C LEU A 573 29.27 31.68 -18.74
N LEU A 574 29.76 31.10 -19.85
CA LEU A 574 31.18 30.87 -20.12
C LEU A 574 31.94 32.10 -20.67
N ASP A 575 31.24 33.09 -21.24
CA ASP A 575 31.86 34.33 -21.76
C ASP A 575 32.13 35.37 -20.67
N ARG A 576 31.55 35.18 -19.47
CA ARG A 576 31.79 36.06 -18.30
C ARG A 576 33.01 35.66 -17.47
N MET A 577 33.56 34.46 -17.65
CA MET A 577 34.71 33.98 -16.86
C MET A 577 36.08 34.28 -17.47
N THR A 578 36.15 34.79 -18.71
CA THR A 578 37.41 34.93 -19.46
C THR A 578 37.88 36.37 -19.68
N ARG A 579 37.17 37.40 -19.20
CA ARG A 579 37.62 38.80 -19.25
C ARG A 579 37.64 39.44 -17.87
N GLY A 580 38.80 39.40 -17.23
CA GLY A 580 39.04 40.10 -15.97
C GLY A 580 40.49 40.04 -15.53
N GLY A 581 41.44 40.28 -16.44
CA GLY A 581 42.86 40.30 -16.15
C GLY A 581 43.56 41.47 -16.82
N GLY A 582 43.96 42.46 -16.00
CA GLY A 582 45.03 43.43 -16.27
C GLY A 582 44.62 44.76 -16.89
N GLN A 583 44.72 45.85 -16.12
CA GLN A 583 45.78 46.86 -16.34
C GLN A 583 45.78 47.96 -15.24
N SER A 584 47.00 48.44 -15.02
CA SER A 584 47.51 49.50 -14.16
C SER A 584 46.96 50.89 -14.50
N ASP A 585 46.85 51.80 -13.51
CA ASP A 585 47.86 52.83 -13.23
C ASP A 585 47.38 53.84 -12.17
N ASP A 586 48.39 54.37 -11.48
CA ASP A 586 48.55 55.58 -10.66
C ASP A 586 47.37 56.58 -10.52
N ASP A 587 47.17 57.12 -9.31
CA ASP A 587 47.67 58.46 -8.93
C ASP A 587 47.00 59.00 -7.64
N ARG A 588 47.82 59.65 -6.80
CA ARG A 588 47.55 60.69 -5.78
C ARG A 588 46.38 60.59 -4.77
N GLY A 589 46.77 60.62 -3.49
CA GLY A 589 46.69 61.91 -2.74
C GLY A 589 45.81 62.01 -1.49
N ARG A 590 46.48 62.07 -0.33
CA ARG A 590 46.29 63.01 0.82
C ARG A 590 44.97 63.08 1.61
N ARG A 591 45.17 62.84 2.93
CA ARG A 591 44.85 63.66 4.13
C ARG A 591 43.42 63.70 4.71
N LYS A 592 43.39 63.34 6.02
CA LYS A 592 42.70 63.96 7.20
C LYS A 592 41.16 64.09 7.12
N GLN A 593 40.36 63.87 8.16
CA GLN A 593 40.49 64.27 9.56
C GLN A 593 39.33 63.66 10.38
N ASN A 594 39.57 63.38 11.66
CA ASN A 594 38.66 63.48 12.82
C ASN A 594 37.14 63.30 12.63
N ARG A 595 36.55 62.29 13.29
CA ARG A 595 35.92 62.42 14.61
C ARG A 595 35.50 61.05 15.15
#